data_AF-A0A354S8V1-F1
#
_entry.id   AF-A0A354S8V1-F1
#
_cell.length_a   1.000
_cell.length_b   1.000
_cell.length_c   1.000
_cell.angle_alpha   90.00
_cell.angle_beta   90.00
_cell.angle_gamma   90.00
#
_symmetry.space_group_name_H-M   'P 1'
#
loop_
_entity.id
_entity.type
_entity.pdbx_description
1 polymer ?
#
loop_
_entity_poly.entity_id
_entity_poly.type
_entity_poly.pdbx_seq_one_letter_code
_entity_poly.pdbx_strand_id
1 'polypeptide(L)'
;LHAVTQRQRANANGQVYRELLAIVDYIRSAHHPERWVAQKAYRNVAAWWTHSLYRQTWRGPGFRQNIQVNRQLFLRFLRLHPLVLLHIPYEGVVRLAVVVLETLGLKEPLRRVLHRFFPRHFMPRAT
;
A
#
# COMPACT_ATOMS: atom_id res chain seq x y z
N LEU A 1 3.70 -2.03 -24.42
CA LEU A 1 4.35 -1.25 -23.34
C LEU A 1 3.44 -0.07 -22.97
N HIS A 2 2.59 -0.20 -21.94
CA HIS A 2 1.83 0.96 -21.45
C HIS A 2 2.79 1.89 -20.70
N ALA A 3 2.95 3.12 -21.22
CA ALA A 3 4.04 4.02 -20.88
C ALA A 3 4.16 4.39 -19.40
N VAL A 4 3.07 4.46 -18.62
CA VAL A 4 3.11 4.49 -17.15
C VAL A 4 1.76 3.99 -16.64
N THR A 5 1.70 2.82 -16.01
CA THR A 5 0.44 2.36 -15.40
C THR A 5 0.11 3.18 -14.16
N GLN A 6 -1.17 3.33 -13.82
CA GLN A 6 -1.60 3.98 -12.56
C GLN A 6 -0.94 3.33 -11.33
N ARG A 7 -0.67 2.02 -11.39
CA ARG A 7 0.08 1.28 -10.38
C ARG A 7 1.55 1.73 -10.28
N GLN A 8 2.21 2.03 -11.40
CA GLN A 8 3.57 2.59 -11.39
C GLN A 8 3.61 4.02 -10.82
N ARG A 9 2.61 4.87 -11.11
CA ARG A 9 2.51 6.21 -10.49
C ARG A 9 2.28 6.13 -8.98
N ALA A 10 1.37 5.26 -8.54
CA ALA A 10 1.11 5.02 -7.11
C ALA A 10 2.32 4.42 -6.37
N ASN A 11 3.18 3.69 -7.09
CA ASN A 11 4.46 3.21 -6.57
C ASN A 11 5.57 4.27 -6.64
N ALA A 12 5.42 5.37 -7.39
CA ALA A 12 6.46 6.38 -7.52
C ALA A 12 6.41 7.41 -6.38
N ASN A 13 5.20 7.86 -5.98
CA ASN A 13 5.02 8.83 -4.90
C ASN A 13 3.62 8.73 -4.25
N GLY A 14 3.45 9.42 -3.12
CA GLY A 14 2.17 9.48 -2.39
C GLY A 14 1.06 10.31 -3.05
N GLN A 15 1.31 11.02 -4.16
CA GLN A 15 0.40 12.05 -4.69
C GLN A 15 -0.97 11.48 -5.08
N VAL A 16 -0.99 10.30 -5.69
CA VAL A 16 -2.22 9.61 -6.10
C VAL A 16 -3.19 9.42 -4.92
N TYR A 17 -2.68 9.14 -3.72
CA TYR A 17 -3.52 8.96 -2.53
C TYR A 17 -4.13 10.26 -2.03
N ARG A 18 -3.47 11.40 -2.27
CA ARG A 18 -4.03 12.73 -1.99
C ARG A 18 -5.20 13.03 -2.93
N GLU A 19 -5.05 12.70 -4.21
CA GLU A 19 -6.12 12.85 -5.20
C GLU A 19 -7.31 11.96 -4.86
N LEU A 20 -7.07 10.68 -4.50
CA LEU A 20 -8.12 9.77 -4.06
C LEU A 20 -8.87 10.29 -2.83
N LEU A 21 -8.15 10.84 -1.84
CA LEU A 21 -8.79 11.47 -0.69
C LEU A 21 -9.64 12.68 -1.09
N ALA A 22 -9.15 13.51 -2.00
CA ALA A 22 -9.91 14.67 -2.49
C ALA A 22 -11.19 14.24 -3.20
N ILE A 23 -11.15 13.16 -3.97
CA ILE A 23 -12.35 12.56 -4.60
C ILE A 23 -13.34 12.06 -3.55
N VAL A 24 -12.86 11.33 -2.53
CA VAL A 24 -13.73 10.85 -1.44
C VAL A 24 -14.34 12.03 -0.67
N ASP A 25 -13.55 13.06 -0.37
CA ASP A 25 -14.01 14.28 0.30
C ASP A 25 -15.08 15.01 -0.54
N TYR A 26 -14.87 15.14 -1.85
CA TYR A 26 -15.82 15.74 -2.78
C TYR A 26 -17.14 14.95 -2.83
N ILE A 27 -17.08 13.63 -3.01
CA ILE A 27 -18.28 12.79 -3.05
C ILE A 27 -19.05 12.92 -1.73
N ARG A 28 -18.34 12.92 -0.61
CA ARG A 28 -18.94 13.08 0.71
C ARG A 28 -19.65 14.42 0.87
N SER A 29 -19.06 15.52 0.37
CA SER A 29 -19.65 16.85 0.47
C SER A 29 -20.79 17.10 -0.52
N ALA A 30 -20.70 16.53 -1.73
CA ALA A 30 -21.65 16.82 -2.82
C ALA A 30 -22.87 15.88 -2.82
N HIS A 31 -22.70 14.62 -2.42
CA HIS A 31 -23.72 13.58 -2.58
C HIS A 31 -24.21 12.98 -1.26
N HIS A 32 -23.67 13.41 -0.12
CA HIS A 32 -24.06 12.97 1.23
C HIS A 32 -24.32 11.46 1.36
N PRO A 33 -23.36 10.60 0.94
CA PRO A 33 -23.52 9.16 1.03
C PRO A 33 -23.66 8.72 2.49
N GLU A 34 -24.24 7.54 2.70
CA GLU A 34 -24.34 6.94 4.02
C GLU A 34 -22.97 6.87 4.72
N ARG A 35 -22.95 7.13 6.03
CA ARG A 35 -21.71 7.29 6.80
C ARG A 35 -20.77 6.09 6.67
N TRP A 36 -21.31 4.87 6.64
CA TRP A 36 -20.51 3.66 6.53
C TRP A 36 -19.85 3.51 5.16
N VAL A 37 -20.50 3.99 4.08
CA VAL A 37 -19.94 3.99 2.72
C VAL A 37 -18.73 4.92 2.66
N ALA A 38 -18.87 6.14 3.18
CA ALA A 38 -17.77 7.10 3.25
C ALA A 38 -16.61 6.57 4.12
N GLN A 39 -16.91 6.00 5.29
CA GLN A 39 -15.90 5.39 6.15
C GLN A 39 -15.16 4.23 5.47
N LYS A 40 -15.88 3.37 4.75
CA LYS A 40 -15.29 2.28 3.97
C LYS A 40 -14.36 2.82 2.88
N ALA A 41 -14.75 3.88 2.18
CA ALA A 41 -13.90 4.52 1.17
C ALA A 41 -12.59 5.05 1.81
N TYR A 42 -12.66 5.79 2.91
CA TYR A 42 -11.45 6.26 3.60
C TYR A 42 -10.55 5.11 4.08
N ARG A 43 -11.13 4.02 4.62
CA ARG A 43 -10.38 2.83 5.03
C ARG A 43 -9.63 2.19 3.86
N ASN A 44 -10.30 2.06 2.71
CA ASN A 44 -9.69 1.48 1.52
C ASN A 44 -8.50 2.32 1.04
N VAL A 45 -8.66 3.65 0.95
CA VAL A 45 -7.55 4.53 0.54
C VAL A 45 -6.40 4.47 1.55
N ALA A 46 -6.69 4.45 2.85
CA ALA A 46 -5.68 4.32 3.90
C ALA A 46 -4.89 3.01 3.79
N ALA A 47 -5.58 1.89 3.55
CA ALA A 47 -4.96 0.57 3.38
C ALA A 47 -4.08 0.53 2.12
N TRP A 48 -4.57 1.06 0.99
CA TRP A 48 -3.79 1.11 -0.25
C TRP A 48 -2.54 1.99 -0.11
N TRP A 49 -2.65 3.13 0.59
CA TRP A 49 -1.53 4.00 0.89
C TRP A 49 -0.50 3.28 1.79
N THR A 50 -0.95 2.63 2.85
CA THR A 50 -0.07 1.89 3.77
C THR A 50 0.74 0.82 3.05
N HIS A 51 0.09 0.03 2.18
CA HIS A 51 0.76 -0.99 1.37
C HIS A 51 1.72 -0.41 0.31
N SER A 52 1.59 0.86 -0.06
CA SER A 52 2.48 1.49 -1.06
C SER A 52 3.70 2.14 -0.46
N LEU A 53 3.67 2.56 0.83
CA LEU A 53 4.77 3.27 1.49
C LEU A 53 6.14 2.63 1.23
N TYR A 54 6.25 1.31 1.37
CA TYR A 54 7.51 0.60 1.19
C TYR A 54 7.91 0.34 -0.27
N ARG A 55 7.03 0.65 -1.24
CA ARG A 55 7.33 0.59 -2.68
C ARG A 55 7.71 1.96 -3.25
N GLN A 56 7.40 3.03 -2.52
CA GLN A 56 7.68 4.39 -2.96
C GLN A 56 9.17 4.68 -3.03
N THR A 57 9.54 5.64 -3.89
CA THR A 57 10.92 6.08 -4.02
C THR A 57 11.25 7.06 -2.87
N TRP A 58 12.21 6.67 -2.03
CA TRP A 58 12.67 7.46 -0.87
C TRP A 58 14.07 8.05 -1.06
N ARG A 59 14.54 8.16 -2.30
CA ARG A 59 15.85 8.70 -2.66
C ARG A 59 15.76 9.48 -3.97
N GLY A 60 16.70 10.39 -4.21
CA GLY A 60 16.79 11.13 -5.47
C GLY A 60 15.84 12.34 -5.59
N PRO A 61 15.71 12.90 -6.82
CA PRO A 61 14.92 14.09 -7.08
C PRO A 61 13.42 13.80 -6.84
N GLY A 62 12.82 14.50 -5.89
CA GLY A 62 11.43 14.30 -5.46
C GLY A 62 11.25 13.71 -4.05
N PHE A 63 12.34 13.30 -3.38
CA PHE A 63 12.29 12.79 -2.01
C PHE A 63 11.59 13.72 -1.01
N ARG A 64 11.95 15.02 -1.02
CA ARG A 64 11.35 16.01 -0.10
C ARG A 64 9.85 16.16 -0.33
N GLN A 65 9.43 16.20 -1.60
CA GLN A 65 8.02 16.25 -1.96
C GLN A 65 7.29 14.98 -1.51
N ASN A 66 7.89 13.80 -1.73
CA ASN A 66 7.30 12.54 -1.30
C ASN A 66 7.15 12.47 0.23
N ILE A 67 8.15 12.92 1.00
CA ILE A 67 8.03 13.07 2.47
C ILE A 67 6.87 13.99 2.83
N GLN A 68 6.80 15.17 2.21
CA GLN A 68 5.77 16.16 2.54
C GLN A 68 4.37 15.59 2.31
N VAL A 69 4.15 14.94 1.16
CA VAL A 69 2.86 14.32 0.82
C VAL A 69 2.53 13.20 1.79
N ASN A 70 3.46 12.28 2.06
CA ASN A 70 3.21 11.18 2.98
C ASN A 70 3.00 11.64 4.43
N ARG A 71 3.66 12.72 4.86
CA ARG A 71 3.39 13.35 6.17
C ARG A 71 1.97 13.90 6.25
N GLN A 72 1.49 14.57 5.20
CA GLN A 72 0.12 15.07 5.15
C GLN A 72 -0.90 13.92 5.16
N LEU A 73 -0.65 12.87 4.39
CA LEU A 73 -1.48 11.66 4.38
C LEU A 73 -1.51 10.98 5.75
N PHE A 74 -0.35 10.83 6.39
CA PHE A 74 -0.25 10.27 7.74
C PHE A 74 -1.10 11.05 8.75
N LEU A 75 -0.97 12.39 8.78
CA LEU A 75 -1.77 13.23 9.68
C LEU A 75 -3.26 13.15 9.38
N ARG A 76 -3.64 13.04 8.10
CA ARG A 76 -5.04 12.89 7.68
C ARG A 76 -5.61 11.54 8.11
N PHE A 77 -4.89 10.44 7.91
CA PHE A 77 -5.34 9.10 8.30
C PHE A 77 -5.31 8.87 9.81
N LEU A 78 -4.39 9.52 10.53
CA LEU A 78 -4.39 9.51 12.00
C LEU A 78 -5.71 10.04 12.56
N ARG A 79 -6.30 11.05 11.91
CA ARG A 79 -7.60 11.63 12.29
C ARG A 79 -8.79 10.81 11.81
N LEU A 80 -8.71 10.19 10.63
CA LEU A 80 -9.84 9.50 10.00
C LEU A 80 -9.96 8.03 10.43
N HIS A 81 -8.85 7.27 10.45
CA HIS A 81 -8.80 5.83 10.74
C HIS A 81 -7.44 5.45 11.35
N PRO A 82 -7.20 5.74 12.64
CA PRO A 82 -5.90 5.51 13.28
C PRO A 82 -5.49 4.03 13.30
N LEU A 83 -6.44 3.09 13.39
CA LEU A 83 -6.17 1.65 13.42
C LEU A 83 -5.50 1.13 12.13
N VAL A 84 -5.71 1.78 10.99
CA VAL A 84 -5.04 1.38 9.74
C VAL A 84 -3.53 1.60 9.82
N LEU A 85 -3.07 2.54 10.65
CA LEU A 85 -1.64 2.81 10.82
C LEU A 85 -0.86 1.66 11.45
N LEU A 86 -1.54 0.75 12.18
CA LEU A 86 -0.92 -0.46 12.71
C LEU A 86 -0.44 -1.40 11.60
N HIS A 87 -0.98 -1.27 10.38
CA HIS A 87 -0.53 -2.06 9.24
C HIS A 87 0.82 -1.59 8.70
N ILE A 88 1.24 -0.34 9.00
CA ILE A 88 2.55 0.18 8.58
C ILE A 88 3.68 -0.68 9.17
N PRO A 89 3.85 -0.81 10.51
CA PRO A 89 4.92 -1.64 11.06
C PRO A 89 4.79 -3.11 10.67
N TYR A 90 3.57 -3.65 10.58
CA TYR A 90 3.33 -5.02 10.12
C TYR A 90 3.90 -5.27 8.71
N GLU A 91 3.55 -4.41 7.74
CA GLU A 91 4.09 -4.49 6.37
C GLU A 91 5.61 -4.34 6.33
N GLY A 92 6.16 -3.47 7.18
CA GLY A 92 7.60 -3.32 7.34
C GLY A 92 8.28 -4.61 7.79
N VAL A 93 7.73 -5.28 8.79
CA VAL A 93 8.23 -6.57 9.31
C VAL A 93 8.13 -7.65 8.24
N VAL A 94 7.00 -7.76 7.54
CA VAL A 94 6.83 -8.73 6.45
C VAL A 94 7.88 -8.53 5.36
N ARG A 95 8.13 -7.28 4.95
CA ARG A 95 9.15 -6.98 3.95
C ARG A 95 10.55 -7.28 4.43
N LEU A 96 10.87 -6.92 5.67
CA LEU A 96 12.17 -7.24 6.25
C LEU A 96 12.38 -8.76 6.27
N ALA A 97 11.37 -9.54 6.67
CA ALA A 97 11.42 -10.99 6.63
C ALA A 97 11.66 -11.52 5.20
N VAL A 98 10.98 -10.96 4.19
CA VAL A 98 11.21 -11.31 2.78
C VAL A 98 12.63 -11.00 2.34
N VAL A 99 13.17 -9.83 2.71
CA VAL A 99 14.55 -9.45 2.37
C VAL A 99 15.56 -10.38 3.05
N VAL A 100 15.36 -10.70 4.33
CA VAL A 100 16.22 -11.65 5.06
C VAL A 100 16.20 -13.03 4.38
N LEU A 101 15.01 -13.53 4.02
CA LEU A 101 14.86 -14.79 3.28
C LEU A 101 15.52 -14.76 1.89
N GLU A 102 15.48 -13.61 1.20
CA GLU A 102 16.19 -13.40 -0.06
C GLU A 102 17.71 -13.44 0.13
N THR A 103 18.23 -12.71 1.12
CA THR A 103 19.67 -12.66 1.40
C THR A 103 20.25 -14.01 1.82
N LEU A 104 19.46 -14.84 2.49
CA LEU A 104 19.84 -16.20 2.90
C LEU A 104 19.65 -17.24 1.80
N GLY A 105 19.13 -16.85 0.61
CA GLY A 105 18.80 -17.80 -0.47
C GLY A 105 17.65 -18.75 -0.15
N LEU A 106 16.92 -18.52 0.96
CA LEU A 106 15.90 -19.43 1.49
C LEU A 106 14.51 -19.23 0.86
N LYS A 107 14.36 -18.28 -0.06
CA LYS A 107 13.08 -17.97 -0.71
C LYS A 107 12.50 -19.16 -1.48
N GLU A 108 13.36 -19.89 -2.20
CA GLU A 108 12.95 -21.10 -2.94
C GLU A 108 12.65 -22.31 -2.06
N PRO A 109 13.50 -22.69 -1.08
CA PRO A 109 13.18 -23.81 -0.20
C PRO A 109 11.94 -23.54 0.64
N LEU A 110 11.75 -22.31 1.16
CA LEU A 110 10.53 -21.94 1.85
C LEU A 110 9.30 -22.05 0.94
N ARG A 111 9.41 -21.58 -0.30
CA ARG A 111 8.33 -21.71 -1.30
C ARG A 111 8.02 -23.19 -1.58
N ARG A 112 9.03 -24.05 -1.74
CA ARG A 112 8.85 -25.51 -1.92
C ARG A 112 8.14 -26.15 -0.72
N VAL A 113 8.53 -25.78 0.49
CA VAL A 113 7.89 -26.25 1.73
C VAL A 113 6.44 -25.76 1.81
N LEU A 114 6.19 -24.48 1.55
CA LEU A 114 4.85 -23.90 1.54
C LEU A 114 3.93 -24.55 0.49
N HIS A 115 4.43 -24.84 -0.71
CA HIS A 115 3.67 -25.58 -1.73
C HIS A 115 3.38 -27.03 -1.30
N ARG A 116 4.27 -27.64 -0.50
CA ARG A 116 4.06 -29.00 0.02
C ARG A 116 3.00 -29.04 1.12
N PHE A 117 2.95 -28.03 1.99
CA PHE A 117 1.95 -27.93 3.06
C PHE A 117 0.62 -27.31 2.62
N PHE A 118 0.64 -26.43 1.61
CA PHE A 118 -0.54 -25.71 1.11
C PHE A 118 -0.70 -25.84 -0.41
N PRO A 119 -0.86 -27.07 -0.94
CA PRO A 119 -0.86 -27.31 -2.38
C PRO A 119 -2.00 -26.61 -3.14
N ARG A 120 -3.10 -26.26 -2.47
CA ARG A 120 -4.29 -25.62 -3.08
C ARG A 120 -4.28 -24.08 -3.00
N HIS A 121 -3.35 -23.47 -2.26
CA HIS A 121 -3.35 -22.02 -2.01
C HIS A 121 -2.46 -21.24 -2.99
N PHE A 122 -1.55 -21.94 -3.67
CA PHE A 122 -0.64 -21.34 -4.64
C PHE A 122 -0.96 -21.91 -6.02
N MET A 123 -1.36 -21.06 -6.97
CA MET A 123 -1.63 -21.50 -8.34
C MET A 123 -0.41 -22.21 -8.93
N PRO A 124 -0.58 -23.34 -9.65
CA PRO A 124 0.49 -23.93 -10.42
C PRO A 124 1.02 -22.91 -11.43
N ARG A 125 2.33 -22.93 -11.71
CA ARG A 125 2.91 -22.13 -12.79
C ARG A 125 2.16 -22.48 -14.08
N ALA A 126 1.60 -21.47 -14.75
CA ALA A 126 1.31 -21.58 -16.17
C ALA A 126 2.65 -21.84 -16.86
N THR A 127 2.83 -23.07 -17.34
CA THR A 127 3.88 -23.47 -18.27
C THR A 127 3.75 -22.72 -19.58
#